data_AF-A0A3L7RVY8-F1
#
_entry.id   AF-A0A3L7RVY8-F1
#
_cell.length_a   1.000
_cell.length_b   1.000
_cell.length_c   1.000
_cell.angle_alpha   90.00
_cell.angle_beta   90.00
_cell.angle_gamma   90.00
#
_symmetry.space_group_name_H-M   'P 1'
#
loop_
_entity.id
_entity.type
_entity.pdbx_description
1 polymer ?
#
loop_
_entity_poly.entity_id
_entity_poly.type
_entity_poly.pdbx_seq_one_letter_code
_entity_poly.pdbx_strand_id
1 'polypeptide(L)'
;MTVEVFDLTKFQSMNGTPLDEYASRMLAHGSEMLSGVDYDKIASLLRNADEYHSVYLLELCAQLDPNRVAAIAAPYLGSRIASLCCTASRILGSLEPQGISAEVRLVIKECPVIDLYWDDPTSGESRQIGTNEVFISELRGKLGIAS
;
A
#
# COMPACT_ATOMS: atom_id res chain seq x y z
N MET A 1 7.43 23.88 -18.78
CA MET A 1 6.92 22.51 -19.03
C MET A 1 5.66 22.36 -18.21
N THR A 2 4.53 22.06 -18.84
CA THR A 2 3.32 21.65 -18.11
C THR A 2 3.56 20.25 -17.57
N VAL A 3 3.62 20.12 -16.25
CA VAL A 3 3.62 18.81 -15.60
C VAL A 3 2.27 18.17 -15.91
N GLU A 4 2.27 17.04 -16.63
CA GLU A 4 1.06 16.23 -16.77
C GLU A 4 0.65 15.82 -15.35
N VAL A 5 -0.55 16.23 -14.93
CA VAL A 5 -1.16 15.82 -13.66
C VAL A 5 -1.30 14.29 -13.66
N PHE A 6 -1.18 13.66 -12.48
CA PHE A 6 -1.37 12.21 -12.36
C PHE A 6 -2.75 11.82 -12.90
N ASP A 7 -2.76 11.08 -14.01
CA ASP A 7 -4.00 10.57 -14.59
C ASP A 7 -4.27 9.18 -14.04
N LEU A 8 -5.10 9.18 -13.00
CA LEU A 8 -5.54 7.99 -12.32
C LEU A 8 -6.32 7.02 -13.24
N THR A 9 -7.00 7.52 -14.26
CA THR A 9 -7.71 6.68 -15.25
C THR A 9 -6.73 5.96 -16.16
N LYS A 10 -5.71 6.68 -16.62
CA LYS A 10 -4.62 6.10 -17.42
C LYS A 10 -3.85 5.06 -16.61
N PHE A 11 -3.54 5.34 -15.34
CA PHE A 11 -2.92 4.38 -14.43
C PHE A 11 -3.70 3.07 -14.35
N GLN A 12 -5.03 3.13 -14.22
CA GLN A 12 -5.86 1.91 -14.18
C GLN A 12 -5.91 1.13 -15.49
N SER A 13 -5.92 1.82 -16.63
CA SER A 13 -5.98 1.16 -17.95
C SER A 13 -4.74 0.29 -18.24
N MET A 14 -3.70 0.40 -17.41
CA MET A 14 -2.42 -0.28 -17.55
C MET A 14 -2.27 -1.48 -16.60
N ASN A 15 -3.32 -1.86 -15.85
CA ASN A 15 -3.31 -3.10 -15.07
C ASN A 15 -2.87 -4.29 -15.95
N GLY A 16 -1.92 -5.08 -15.46
CA GLY A 16 -1.30 -6.18 -16.18
C GLY A 16 -0.13 -5.79 -17.08
N THR A 17 0.35 -4.54 -17.03
CA THR A 17 1.54 -4.08 -17.76
C THR A 17 2.66 -3.63 -16.80
N PRO A 18 3.94 -3.70 -17.23
CA PRO A 18 5.07 -3.19 -16.43
C PRO A 18 4.95 -1.69 -16.12
N LEU A 19 5.30 -1.30 -14.89
CA LEU A 19 5.17 0.09 -14.40
C LEU A 19 6.31 1.04 -14.84
N ASP A 20 7.32 0.54 -15.54
CA ASP A 20 8.61 1.19 -15.78
C ASP A 20 8.51 2.63 -16.32
N GLU A 21 7.59 2.85 -17.27
CA GLU A 21 7.41 4.16 -17.93
C GLU A 21 6.78 5.21 -17.00
N TYR A 22 5.86 4.79 -16.13
CA TYR A 22 5.13 5.70 -15.24
C TYR A 22 5.87 5.92 -13.92
N ALA A 23 6.49 4.87 -13.38
CA ALA A 23 7.30 4.93 -12.18
C ALA A 23 8.42 5.97 -12.32
N SER A 24 9.09 5.99 -13.48
CA SER A 24 10.17 6.93 -13.78
C SER A 24 9.72 8.40 -13.82
N ARG A 25 8.52 8.68 -14.35
CA ARG A 25 7.99 10.05 -14.45
C ARG A 25 7.46 10.57 -13.12
N MET A 26 6.82 9.72 -12.35
CA MET A 26 6.28 10.07 -11.04
C MET A 26 7.36 10.22 -9.98
N LEU A 27 8.43 9.42 -10.01
CA LEU A 27 9.60 9.64 -9.14
C LEU A 27 10.25 11.01 -9.37
N ALA A 28 10.13 11.57 -10.59
CA ALA A 28 10.65 12.89 -10.93
C ALA A 28 9.74 14.06 -10.51
N HIS A 29 8.42 13.85 -10.41
CA HIS A 29 7.43 14.94 -10.25
C HIS A 29 6.26 14.65 -9.28
N GLY A 30 6.38 13.63 -8.43
CA GLY A 30 5.26 13.05 -7.66
C GLY A 30 4.49 14.03 -6.76
N SER A 31 5.16 14.99 -6.12
CA SER A 31 4.51 15.99 -5.26
C SER A 31 3.64 16.99 -6.01
N GLU A 32 3.97 17.29 -7.27
CA GLU A 32 3.22 18.24 -8.11
C GLU A 32 2.05 17.56 -8.83
N MET A 33 2.21 16.29 -9.19
CA MET A 33 1.21 15.50 -9.91
C MET A 33 -0.03 15.13 -9.09
N LEU A 34 0.01 15.27 -7.75
CA LEU A 34 -0.98 14.72 -6.82
C LEU A 34 -1.67 15.78 -5.93
N SER A 35 -1.61 17.04 -6.34
CA SER A 35 -2.48 18.07 -5.75
C SER A 35 -3.96 17.74 -6.06
N GLY A 36 -4.81 17.65 -5.03
CA GLY A 36 -6.24 17.33 -5.19
C GLY A 36 -6.59 15.83 -5.20
N VAL A 37 -5.72 14.97 -4.67
CA VAL A 37 -5.98 13.54 -4.54
C VAL A 37 -7.20 13.23 -3.66
N ASP A 38 -8.12 12.46 -4.23
CA ASP A 38 -9.28 11.87 -3.56
C ASP A 38 -8.92 10.47 -3.04
N TYR A 39 -8.73 10.36 -1.73
CA TYR A 39 -8.37 9.12 -1.04
C TYR A 39 -9.49 8.06 -1.08
N ASP A 40 -10.76 8.47 -1.16
CA ASP A 40 -11.88 7.55 -1.31
C ASP A 40 -11.89 6.94 -2.71
N LYS A 41 -11.55 7.76 -3.71
CA LYS A 41 -11.33 7.26 -5.08
C LYS A 41 -10.19 6.25 -5.08
N ILE A 42 -9.02 6.57 -4.52
CA ILE A 42 -7.87 5.65 -4.43
C ILE A 42 -8.26 4.31 -3.79
N ALA A 43 -8.91 4.35 -2.62
CA ALA A 43 -9.35 3.14 -1.92
C ALA A 43 -10.24 2.28 -2.81
N SER A 44 -11.09 2.90 -3.63
CA SER A 44 -11.92 2.19 -4.60
C SER A 44 -11.12 1.51 -5.72
N LEU A 45 -10.05 2.16 -6.21
CA LEU A 45 -9.25 1.63 -7.31
C LEU A 45 -8.32 0.51 -6.88
N LEU A 46 -7.78 0.61 -5.66
CA LEU A 46 -6.94 -0.42 -5.07
C LEU A 46 -7.66 -1.78 -4.96
N ARG A 47 -9.00 -1.80 -4.94
CA ARG A 47 -9.78 -3.05 -4.96
C ARG A 47 -9.70 -3.81 -6.29
N ASN A 48 -9.39 -3.12 -7.38
CA ASN A 48 -9.37 -3.66 -8.74
C ASN A 48 -7.98 -3.58 -9.40
N ALA A 49 -6.98 -3.08 -8.67
CA ALA A 49 -5.61 -2.97 -9.14
C ALA A 49 -4.87 -4.30 -9.00
N ASP A 50 -3.93 -4.58 -9.90
CA ASP A 50 -3.00 -5.68 -9.72
C ASP A 50 -2.01 -5.38 -8.57
N GLU A 51 -1.17 -6.37 -8.23
CA GLU A 51 -0.18 -6.25 -7.17
C GLU A 51 0.74 -5.03 -7.36
N TYR A 52 1.28 -4.84 -8.57
CA TYR A 52 2.22 -3.77 -8.85
C TYR A 52 1.58 -2.40 -8.71
N HIS A 53 0.40 -2.22 -9.32
CA HIS A 53 -0.33 -0.96 -9.27
C HIS A 53 -0.81 -0.66 -7.84
N SER A 54 -1.19 -1.70 -7.09
CA SER A 54 -1.63 -1.56 -5.69
C SER A 54 -0.48 -1.13 -4.78
N VAL A 55 0.66 -1.81 -4.85
CA VAL A 55 1.88 -1.42 -4.10
C VAL A 55 2.27 0.00 -4.47
N TYR A 56 2.36 0.30 -5.77
CA TYR A 56 2.81 1.60 -6.25
C TYR A 56 1.89 2.75 -5.76
N LEU A 57 0.57 2.56 -5.85
CA LEU A 57 -0.39 3.56 -5.43
C LEU A 57 -0.38 3.76 -3.91
N LEU A 58 -0.23 2.69 -3.11
CA LEU A 58 -0.10 2.79 -1.65
C LEU A 58 1.13 3.60 -1.24
N GLU A 59 2.29 3.28 -1.83
CA GLU A 59 3.57 3.96 -1.54
C GLU A 59 3.52 5.44 -1.89
N LEU A 60 2.93 5.75 -3.04
CA LEU A 60 2.78 7.11 -3.50
C LEU A 60 1.87 7.92 -2.56
N CYS A 61 0.74 7.35 -2.13
CA CYS A 61 -0.17 8.00 -1.20
C CYS A 61 0.48 8.21 0.17
N ALA A 62 1.33 7.28 0.61
CA ALA A 62 2.07 7.41 1.86
C ALA A 62 3.09 8.54 1.84
N GLN A 63 3.69 8.86 0.69
CA GLN A 63 4.61 9.99 0.57
C GLN A 63 3.88 11.34 0.68
N LEU A 64 2.60 11.40 0.33
CA LEU A 64 1.81 12.63 0.36
C LEU A 64 1.20 12.90 1.74
N ASP A 65 0.43 11.95 2.25
CA ASP A 65 -0.24 12.05 3.54
C ASP A 65 -0.25 10.66 4.21
N PRO A 66 0.81 10.33 4.96
CA PRO A 66 0.97 9.01 5.56
C PRO A 66 -0.13 8.71 6.59
N ASN A 67 -0.73 9.74 7.21
CA ASN A 67 -1.82 9.56 8.18
C ASN A 67 -3.13 9.16 7.48
N ARG A 68 -3.45 9.80 6.34
CA ARG A 68 -4.66 9.44 5.58
C ARG A 68 -4.56 8.06 4.94
N VAL A 69 -3.40 7.70 4.38
CA VAL A 69 -3.25 6.38 3.76
C VAL A 69 -3.25 5.25 4.78
N ALA A 70 -2.98 5.52 6.07
CA ALA A 70 -2.92 4.49 7.11
C ALA A 70 -4.20 3.64 7.16
N ALA A 71 -5.37 4.28 7.04
CA ALA A 71 -6.67 3.59 7.01
C ALA A 71 -6.84 2.71 5.76
N ILE A 72 -6.28 3.13 4.63
CA ILE A 72 -6.31 2.40 3.37
C ILE A 72 -5.32 1.22 3.40
N ALA A 73 -4.15 1.41 4.01
CA ALA A 73 -3.10 0.42 4.10
C ALA A 73 -3.41 -0.69 5.11
N ALA A 74 -4.10 -0.40 6.21
CA ALA A 74 -4.30 -1.35 7.31
C ALA A 74 -4.94 -2.69 6.90
N PRO A 75 -5.99 -2.74 6.05
CA PRO A 75 -6.55 -4.00 5.58
C PRO A 75 -5.54 -4.89 4.83
N TYR A 76 -4.52 -4.30 4.19
CA TYR A 76 -3.51 -5.04 3.44
C TYR A 76 -2.51 -5.81 4.32
N LEU A 77 -2.48 -5.57 5.64
CA LEU A 77 -1.73 -6.44 6.57
C LEU A 77 -2.22 -7.89 6.52
N GLY A 78 -3.52 -8.10 6.25
CA GLY A 78 -4.13 -9.41 6.05
C GLY A 78 -4.13 -9.88 4.59
N SER A 79 -3.36 -9.23 3.71
CA SER A 79 -3.21 -9.70 2.33
C SER A 79 -2.31 -10.94 2.27
N ARG A 80 -2.71 -11.95 1.49
CA ARG A 80 -1.83 -13.08 1.15
C ARG A 80 -0.70 -12.69 0.20
N ILE A 81 -0.84 -11.57 -0.50
CA ILE A 81 0.19 -11.04 -1.39
C ILE A 81 1.27 -10.36 -0.53
N ALA A 82 2.47 -10.93 -0.57
CA ALA A 82 3.58 -10.55 0.28
C ALA A 82 4.00 -9.09 0.14
N SER A 83 4.05 -8.57 -1.09
CA SER A 83 4.44 -7.19 -1.34
C SER A 83 3.44 -6.20 -0.76
N LEU A 84 2.13 -6.48 -0.86
CA LEU A 84 1.08 -5.66 -0.26
C LEU A 84 1.12 -5.68 1.26
N CYS A 85 1.32 -6.86 1.86
CA CYS A 85 1.49 -6.99 3.30
C CYS A 85 2.72 -6.21 3.79
N CYS A 86 3.86 -6.35 3.09
CA CYS A 86 5.10 -5.66 3.41
C CYS A 86 4.97 -4.13 3.27
N THR A 87 4.36 -3.65 2.18
CA THR A 87 4.09 -2.23 1.96
C THR A 87 3.18 -1.67 3.03
N ALA A 88 2.08 -2.35 3.37
CA ALA A 88 1.20 -1.95 4.46
C ALA A 88 1.94 -1.85 5.80
N SER A 89 2.75 -2.86 6.11
CA SER A 89 3.56 -2.87 7.33
C SER A 89 4.56 -1.72 7.38
N ARG A 90 5.23 -1.43 6.26
CA ARG A 90 6.18 -0.33 6.18
C ARG A 90 5.51 1.04 6.32
N ILE A 91 4.37 1.25 5.66
CA ILE A 91 3.60 2.49 5.75
C ILE A 91 3.17 2.73 7.20
N LEU A 92 2.48 1.76 7.81
CA LEU A 92 2.01 1.86 9.19
C LEU A 92 3.17 1.97 10.18
N GLY A 93 4.24 1.22 9.93
CA GLY A 93 5.46 1.26 10.72
C GLY A 93 6.25 2.55 10.56
N SER A 94 5.98 3.40 9.56
CA SER A 94 6.61 4.72 9.43
C SER A 94 5.94 5.80 10.29
N LEU A 95 4.73 5.53 10.79
CA LEU A 95 3.95 6.48 11.55
C LEU A 95 4.36 6.52 13.01
N GLU A 96 4.25 7.72 13.58
CA GLU A 96 4.30 7.90 15.02
C GLU A 96 3.00 7.35 15.67
N PRO A 97 3.05 6.83 16.91
CA PRO A 97 1.86 6.23 17.55
C PRO A 97 0.63 7.15 17.58
N GLN A 98 0.82 8.46 17.74
CA GLN A 98 -0.24 9.47 17.72
C GLN A 98 -0.86 9.71 16.35
N GLY A 99 -0.18 9.35 15.26
CA GLY A 99 -0.68 9.46 13.88
C GLY A 99 -1.63 8.32 13.50
N ILE A 100 -1.75 7.28 14.34
CA ILE A 100 -2.58 6.11 14.06
C ILE A 100 -3.92 6.21 14.77
N SER A 101 -5.00 6.19 13.97
CA SER A 101 -6.38 6.19 14.45
C SER A 101 -6.74 4.94 15.25
N ALA A 102 -7.77 5.03 16.08
CA ALA A 102 -8.28 3.88 16.84
C ALA A 102 -8.75 2.73 15.94
N GLU A 103 -9.32 3.05 14.78
CA GLU A 103 -9.75 2.07 13.79
C GLU A 103 -8.57 1.28 13.21
N VAL A 104 -7.49 1.97 12.81
CA VAL A 104 -6.28 1.30 12.32
C VAL A 104 -5.64 0.45 13.42
N ARG A 105 -5.62 0.93 14.67
CA ARG A 105 -5.14 0.13 15.81
C ARG A 105 -5.94 -1.15 15.99
N LEU A 106 -7.27 -1.08 15.82
CA LEU A 106 -8.13 -2.26 15.89
C LEU A 106 -7.79 -3.26 14.79
N VAL A 107 -7.61 -2.80 13.54
CA VAL A 107 -7.21 -3.65 12.42
C VAL A 107 -5.87 -4.35 12.69
N ILE A 108 -4.87 -3.64 13.22
CA ILE A 108 -3.56 -4.24 13.57
C ILE A 108 -3.71 -5.25 14.71
N LYS A 109 -4.57 -4.95 15.70
CA LYS A 109 -4.82 -5.85 16.84
C LYS A 109 -5.52 -7.13 16.39
N GLU A 110 -6.47 -7.04 15.48
CA GLU A 110 -7.29 -8.18 15.04
C GLU A 110 -6.70 -8.90 13.82
N CYS A 111 -5.61 -8.39 13.23
CA CYS A 111 -4.98 -8.99 12.07
C CYS A 111 -4.55 -10.45 12.35
N PRO A 112 -5.04 -11.43 11.57
CA PRO A 112 -4.66 -12.82 11.73
C PRO A 112 -3.25 -13.08 11.16
N VAL A 113 -2.58 -14.09 11.73
CA VAL A 113 -1.39 -14.66 11.10
C VAL A 113 -1.81 -15.50 9.90
N ILE A 114 -1.26 -15.19 8.72
CA ILE A 114 -1.56 -15.85 7.46
C ILE A 114 -0.29 -16.16 6.68
N ASP A 115 -0.39 -17.14 5.79
CA ASP A 115 0.64 -17.45 4.81
C ASP A 115 0.76 -16.34 3.74
N LEU A 116 1.99 -15.95 3.46
CA LEU A 116 2.35 -14.96 2.45
C LEU A 116 2.90 -15.64 1.21
N TYR A 117 2.49 -15.11 0.05
CA TYR A 117 2.84 -15.58 -1.27
C TYR A 117 3.45 -14.43 -2.07
N TRP A 118 4.49 -14.76 -2.82
CA TRP A 118 4.93 -13.92 -3.93
C TRP A 118 4.22 -14.42 -5.18
N ASP A 119 3.48 -13.54 -5.84
CA ASP A 119 2.79 -13.81 -7.09
C ASP A 119 3.49 -13.02 -8.20
N ASP A 120 3.83 -13.69 -9.30
CA ASP A 120 4.32 -13.04 -10.50
C ASP A 120 3.14 -12.80 -11.45
N PRO A 121 2.64 -11.56 -11.61
CA PRO A 121 1.51 -11.27 -12.48
C PRO A 121 1.83 -11.48 -13.97
N THR A 122 3.11 -11.56 -14.38
CA THR A 122 3.49 -11.80 -15.78
C THR A 122 3.59 -13.28 -16.13
N SER A 123 4.10 -14.12 -15.23
CA SER A 123 4.22 -15.57 -15.46
C SER A 123 3.08 -16.39 -14.86
N GLY A 124 2.33 -15.83 -13.90
CA GLY A 124 1.31 -16.54 -13.12
C GLY A 124 1.89 -17.46 -12.04
N GLU A 125 3.20 -17.43 -11.80
CA GLU A 125 3.84 -18.21 -10.75
C GLU A 125 3.44 -17.69 -9.36
N SER A 126 3.21 -18.61 -8.41
CA SER A 126 2.96 -18.28 -7.02
C SER A 126 3.81 -19.18 -6.12
N ARG A 127 4.51 -18.57 -5.15
CA ARG A 127 5.33 -19.29 -4.16
C ARG A 127 5.08 -18.77 -2.76
N GLN A 128 4.92 -19.67 -1.80
CA GLN A 128 4.86 -19.31 -0.38
C GLN A 128 6.25 -18.83 0.07
N ILE A 129 6.29 -17.67 0.73
CA ILE A 129 7.55 -17.08 1.22
C ILE A 129 7.63 -16.97 2.75
N GLY A 130 6.54 -17.23 3.47
CA GLY A 130 6.49 -17.18 4.92
C GLY A 130 5.11 -16.81 5.45
N THR A 131 5.09 -16.09 6.56
CA THR A 131 3.86 -15.57 7.21
C THR A 131 4.03 -14.10 7.57
N ASN A 132 2.92 -13.38 7.79
CA ASN A 132 2.94 -11.98 8.24
C ASN A 132 3.19 -11.79 9.76
N GLU A 133 3.47 -12.86 10.52
CA GLU A 133 3.61 -12.81 11.99
C GLU A 133 4.61 -11.76 12.48
N VAL A 134 5.81 -11.71 11.87
CA VAL A 134 6.86 -10.77 12.26
C VAL A 134 6.39 -9.32 12.06
N PHE A 135 5.75 -9.03 10.93
CA PHE A 135 5.22 -7.69 10.62
C PHE A 135 4.17 -7.25 11.66
N ILE A 136 3.23 -8.13 12.00
CA ILE A 136 2.20 -7.83 13.00
C ILE A 136 2.83 -7.60 14.38
N SER A 137 3.76 -8.45 14.80
CA SER A 137 4.41 -8.36 16.10
C SER A 137 5.22 -7.06 16.24
N GLU A 138 6.01 -6.70 15.22
CA GLU A 138 6.79 -5.47 15.21
C GLU A 138 5.90 -4.22 15.24
N LEU A 139 4.82 -4.20 14.45
CA LEU A 139 3.85 -3.10 14.47
C LEU A 139 3.20 -2.94 15.85
N ARG A 140 2.75 -4.04 16.45
CA ARG A 140 2.14 -4.00 17.78
C ARG A 140 3.11 -3.47 18.84
N GLY A 141 4.35 -3.95 18.81
CA GLY A 141 5.41 -3.48 19.71
C GLY A 141 5.70 -1.99 19.53
N LYS A 142 5.91 -1.55 18.28
CA LYS A 142 6.20 -0.14 17.95
C LYS A 142 5.06 0.80 18.36
N LEU A 143 3.82 0.39 18.16
CA LEU A 143 2.64 1.23 18.34
C LEU A 143 2.01 1.11 19.74
N GLY A 144 2.58 0.27 20.61
CA GLY A 144 2.05 0.01 21.95
C GLY A 144 0.66 -0.63 21.93
N ILE A 145 0.39 -1.51 20.96
CA ILE A 145 -0.89 -2.21 20.83
C ILE A 145 -0.78 -3.54 21.60
N ALA A 146 -1.52 -3.64 22.71
CA ALA A 146 -1.57 -4.86 23.50
C ALA A 146 -2.27 -6.00 22.75
N SER A 147 -1.74 -7.22 22.93
CA SER A 147 -2.30 -8.47 22.40
C SER A 147 -3.71 -8.74 22.93
#